data_AF-A0A949S4G1-F1
#
_entry.id   AF-A0A949S4G1-F1
#
_cell.length_a   1.000
_cell.length_b   1.000
_cell.length_c   1.000
_cell.angle_alpha   90.00
_cell.angle_beta   90.00
_cell.angle_gamma   90.00
#
_symmetry.space_group_name_H-M   'P 1'
#
loop_
_entity.id
_entity.type
_entity.pdbx_description
1 polymer ?
#
loop_
_entity_poly.entity_id
_entity_poly.type
_entity_poly.pdbx_seq_one_letter_code
_entity_poly.pdbx_strand_id
1 'polypeptide(L)' 'MVTFYYESTGYYEVEFNGESAVGGLASGIYFYRLEAESFKETKRMLLIK' A
#
# COMPACT_ATOMS: atom_id res chain seq x y z
N MET A 1 1.63 9.54 -22.96
CA MET A 1 2.22 8.21 -22.73
C MET A 1 2.59 8.14 -21.25
N VAL A 2 2.09 7.14 -20.51
CA VAL A 2 2.44 6.90 -19.10
C VAL A 2 3.42 5.74 -19.09
N THR A 3 4.63 5.96 -18.56
CA THR A 3 5.71 4.97 -18.53
C THR A 3 5.63 4.20 -17.21
N PHE A 4 5.42 2.88 -17.27
CA PHE A 4 5.47 2.01 -16.10
C PHE A 4 6.91 1.52 -15.90
N TYR A 5 7.51 1.78 -14.73
CA TYR A 5 8.84 1.29 -14.38
C TYR A 5 8.72 -0.14 -13.84
N TYR A 6 9.36 -1.10 -14.51
CA TYR A 6 9.44 -2.49 -14.05
C TYR A 6 10.57 -2.60 -13.03
N GLU A 7 10.21 -2.68 -11.76
CA GLU A 7 11.12 -3.03 -10.68
C GLU A 7 11.62 -4.47 -10.86
N SER A 8 12.87 -4.75 -10.49
CA SER A 8 13.44 -6.11 -10.56
C SER A 8 12.67 -7.11 -9.67
N THR A 9 12.90 -8.41 -9.80
CA THR A 9 12.32 -9.35 -8.83
C THR A 9 13.01 -9.18 -7.47
N GLY A 10 12.26 -9.00 -6.39
CA GLY A 10 12.86 -8.80 -5.06
C GLY A 10 11.84 -8.43 -3.99
N TYR A 11 12.36 -8.17 -2.79
CA TYR A 11 11.57 -7.61 -1.69
C TYR A 11 11.61 -6.09 -1.76
N TYR A 12 10.44 -5.48 -1.63
CA TYR A 12 10.28 -4.03 -1.64
C TYR A 12 9.64 -3.59 -0.33
N GLU A 13 10.23 -2.58 0.28
CA GLU A 13 9.67 -1.91 1.44
C GLU A 13 9.16 -0.54 1.01
N VAL A 14 7.95 -0.20 1.45
CA VAL A 14 7.31 1.07 1.15
C VAL A 14 6.87 1.70 2.46
N GLU A 15 7.26 2.94 2.67
CA GLU A 15 6.78 3.74 3.80
C GLU A 15 5.39 4.29 3.49
N PHE A 16 4.42 3.98 4.34
CA PHE A 16 3.05 4.47 4.21
C PHE A 16 2.79 5.59 5.21
N ASN A 17 2.59 6.82 4.72
CA ASN A 17 2.14 7.94 5.55
C ASN A 17 0.61 8.13 5.44
N GLY A 18 -0.10 7.84 6.55
CA GLY A 18 -1.54 8.00 6.68
C GLY A 18 -2.05 9.45 6.70
N GLU A 19 -1.16 10.46 6.74
CA GLU A 19 -1.52 11.88 6.64
C GLU A 19 -1.96 12.29 5.22
N SER A 20 -1.67 11.45 4.22
CA SER A 20 -2.05 11.69 2.82
C SER A 20 -3.56 11.70 2.57
N ALA A 21 -4.36 11.12 3.48
CA ALA A 21 -5.81 11.20 3.43
C ALA A 21 -6.33 12.57 3.90
N VAL A 22 -7.42 13.08 3.31
CA VAL A 22 -8.06 14.32 3.78
C VAL A 22 -8.49 14.13 5.24
N GLY A 23 -7.82 14.85 6.16
CA GLY A 23 -8.04 14.72 7.61
C GLY A 23 -7.17 13.68 8.33
N GLY A 24 -6.29 12.98 7.60
CA GLY A 24 -5.44 11.91 8.12
C GLY A 24 -6.19 10.62 8.46
N LEU A 25 -5.47 9.51 8.51
CA LEU A 25 -6.01 8.23 8.99
C LEU A 25 -5.94 8.15 10.53
N ALA A 26 -7.02 7.68 11.14
CA ALA A 26 -7.09 7.44 12.58
C ALA A 26 -6.41 6.10 12.95
N SER A 27 -6.05 5.93 14.23
CA SER A 27 -5.60 4.62 14.72
C SER A 27 -6.71 3.59 14.53
N GLY A 28 -6.39 2.42 13.97
CA GLY A 28 -7.40 1.42 13.63
C GLY A 28 -6.90 0.31 12.72
N ILE A 29 -7.79 -0.62 12.40
CA ILE A 29 -7.50 -1.72 11.49
C ILE A 29 -7.86 -1.30 10.07
N TYR A 30 -6.88 -1.43 9.17
CA TYR A 30 -7.02 -1.12 7.75
C TYR A 30 -6.79 -2.37 6.92
N PHE A 31 -7.59 -2.53 5.86
CA PHE A 31 -7.40 -3.57 4.86
C PHE A 31 -6.87 -2.93 3.59
N TYR A 32 -5.85 -3.54 2.99
CA TYR A 32 -5.29 -3.11 1.71
C TYR A 32 -5.08 -4.31 0.80
N ARG A 33 -5.02 -4.06 -0.50
CA ARG A 33 -4.84 -5.10 -1.52
C ARG A 33 -3.59 -4.82 -2.34
N LEU A 34 -2.73 -5.83 -2.45
CA LEU A 34 -1.67 -5.87 -3.44
C LEU A 34 -2.26 -6.45 -4.72
N GLU A 35 -2.17 -5.70 -5.82
CA GLU A 35 -2.77 -6.05 -7.10
C GLU A 35 -1.75 -5.86 -8.22
N ALA A 36 -1.46 -6.93 -8.96
CA ALA A 36 -0.56 -6.92 -10.10
C ALA A 36 -1.04 -7.95 -11.13
N GLU A 37 -1.54 -7.51 -12.28
CA GLU A 37 -2.15 -8.35 -13.33
C GLU A 37 -3.03 -9.49 -12.78
N SER A 38 -2.48 -10.70 -12.64
CA SER A 38 -3.16 -11.91 -12.14
C SER A 38 -3.05 -12.12 -10.62
N PHE A 39 -2.14 -11.43 -9.94
CA PHE A 39 -1.93 -11.51 -8.49
C PHE A 39 -2.85 -10.54 -7.75
N LYS A 40 -3.62 -11.07 -6.79
CA LYS A 40 -4.46 -10.29 -5.87
C LYS A 40 -4.34 -10.86 -4.47
N GLU A 41 -3.81 -10.06 -3.55
CA GLU A 41 -3.67 -10.47 -2.15
C GLU A 41 -4.18 -9.37 -1.22
N THR A 42 -5.11 -9.71 -0.33
CA THR A 42 -5.62 -8.79 0.69
C THR A 42 -4.86 -9.00 1.99
N LYS A 43 -4.39 -7.90 2.57
CA LYS A 43 -3.67 -7.88 3.85
C LYS A 43 -4.36 -6.94 4.83
N ARG A 44 -4.11 -7.18 6.13
CA ARG A 44 -4.63 -6.38 7.24
C ARG A 44 -3.46 -5.69 7.94
N MET A 45 -3.57 -4.39 8.16
CA MET A 45 -2.64 -3.55 8.92
C MET A 45 -3.33 -2.98 10.15
N LEU A 46 -2.61 -2.84 11.25
CA LEU A 46 -3.01 -2.03 12.39
C LEU A 46 -2.24 -0.71 12.32
N LEU A 47 -2.94 0.40 12.13
CA LEU A 47 -2.36 1.73 12.21
C LEU A 47 -2.41 2.19 13.66
N ILE A 48 -1.27 2.60 14.21
CA ILE A 48 -1.14 3.19 15.53
C ILE A 48 -0.45 4.54 15.34
N LYS A 49 -1.16 5.62 15.67
CA LYS A 49 -0.63 6.98 15.74
C LYS A 49 -0.04 7.27 17.12
#